data_AF-A0A820N5P8-F1
#
_entry.id   AF-A0A820N5P8-F1
#
_cell.length_a   1.000
_cell.length_b   1.000
_cell.length_c   1.000
_cell.angle_alpha   90.00
_cell.angle_beta   90.00
_cell.angle_gamma   90.00
#
_symmetry.space_group_name_H-M   'P 1'
#
loop_
_entity.id
_entity.type
_entity.pdbx_description
1 polymer ?
#
loop_
_entity_poly.entity_id
_entity_poly.type
_entity_poly.pdbx_seq_one_letter_code
_entity_poly.pdbx_strand_id
1 'polypeptide(L)'
;LIWNGDMSVAKREGLYCSLVFTCCCSHEIKINTSKQCLNTSKRDINVRSVIGANFAGIGHQGLVKLCAILNVPLPIDDDHFFDTLDYLLPTFESYKLRSMKNAVEEACKKSNGRKITVSGDGTWQKRGFSSLHGVVEVLSNGPTAKVLDLERLSKKCSICTGLLSIKYSDPKKYSEIKNKHQCEVNHVGSSASMEVAGIHRLFARSKMLYNVKYAQ
;
A
#
# COMPACT_ATOMS: atom_id res chain seq x y z
N LEU A 1 -33.63 -14.28 -29.16
CA LEU A 1 -33.96 -12.84 -29.14
C LEU A 1 -32.68 -12.07 -29.45
N ILE A 2 -32.62 -11.42 -30.60
CA ILE A 2 -31.52 -10.51 -30.97
C ILE A 2 -32.03 -9.11 -30.66
N TRP A 3 -31.35 -8.38 -29.78
CA TRP A 3 -31.70 -7.01 -29.47
C TRP A 3 -31.42 -6.11 -30.69
N ASN A 4 -32.36 -5.22 -31.01
CA ASN A 4 -32.37 -4.37 -32.22
C ASN A 4 -32.30 -2.86 -31.89
N GLY A 5 -31.81 -2.50 -30.71
CA GLY A 5 -31.56 -1.12 -30.32
C GLY A 5 -30.12 -0.67 -30.58
N ASP A 6 -29.80 0.55 -30.14
CA ASP A 6 -28.46 1.15 -30.20
C ASP A 6 -27.80 1.20 -28.81
N MET A 7 -26.47 1.00 -28.76
CA MET A 7 -25.71 1.00 -27.51
C MET A 7 -24.64 2.08 -27.62
N SER A 8 -24.61 2.97 -26.63
CA SER A 8 -23.58 4.00 -26.52
C SER A 8 -22.89 3.96 -25.17
N VAL A 9 -21.69 4.52 -25.12
CA VAL A 9 -20.93 4.73 -23.88
C VAL A 9 -21.17 6.15 -23.41
N ALA A 10 -21.98 6.33 -22.36
CA ALA A 10 -22.30 7.66 -21.82
C ALA A 10 -21.17 8.24 -20.96
N LYS A 11 -20.40 7.40 -20.27
CA LYS A 11 -19.22 7.83 -19.50
C LYS A 11 -18.18 6.72 -19.45
N ARG A 12 -16.90 7.10 -19.50
CA ARG A 12 -15.75 6.23 -19.24
C ARG A 12 -14.85 6.88 -18.20
N GLU A 13 -14.36 6.07 -17.25
CA GLU A 13 -13.41 6.51 -16.21
C GLU A 13 -12.51 5.33 -15.86
N GLY A 14 -11.30 5.30 -16.41
CA GLY A 14 -10.45 4.12 -16.37
C GLY A 14 -11.17 2.88 -16.92
N LEU A 15 -11.23 1.83 -16.10
CA LEU A 15 -11.89 0.56 -16.44
C LEU A 15 -13.42 0.60 -16.30
N TYR A 16 -13.96 1.65 -15.68
CA TYR A 16 -15.39 1.82 -15.53
C TYR A 16 -16.04 2.41 -16.78
N CYS A 17 -17.21 1.86 -17.14
CA CYS A 17 -18.08 2.38 -18.19
C CYS A 17 -19.52 2.52 -17.69
N SER A 18 -20.18 3.57 -18.15
CA SER A 18 -21.63 3.70 -18.10
C SER A 18 -22.17 3.53 -19.51
N LEU A 19 -22.96 2.48 -19.71
CA LEU A 19 -23.56 2.10 -20.98
C LEU A 19 -25.01 2.56 -21.02
N VAL A 20 -25.44 3.07 -22.17
CA VAL A 20 -26.83 3.42 -22.43
C VAL A 20 -27.30 2.58 -23.61
N PHE A 21 -28.37 1.83 -23.38
CA PHE A 21 -29.06 1.04 -24.38
C PHE A 21 -30.34 1.78 -24.76
N THR A 22 -30.44 2.19 -26.02
CA THR A 22 -31.58 2.91 -26.56
C THR A 22 -32.40 1.96 -27.43
N CYS A 23 -33.64 1.71 -27.03
CA CYS A 23 -34.59 0.91 -27.81
C CYS A 23 -35.09 1.68 -29.03
N CYS A 24 -35.59 0.98 -30.05
CA CYS A 24 -36.23 1.61 -31.22
C CYS A 24 -37.44 2.50 -30.85
N CYS A 25 -38.08 2.27 -29.70
CA CYS A 25 -39.11 3.16 -29.15
C CYS A 25 -38.56 4.37 -28.37
N SER A 26 -37.26 4.66 -28.48
CA SER A 26 -36.54 5.73 -27.76
C SER A 26 -36.47 5.55 -26.23
N HIS A 27 -36.83 4.38 -25.70
CA HIS A 27 -36.62 4.07 -24.28
C HIS A 27 -35.14 3.79 -23.99
N GLU A 28 -34.60 4.42 -22.95
CA GLU A 28 -33.20 4.27 -22.56
C GLU A 28 -33.03 3.46 -21.26
N ILE A 29 -32.10 2.51 -21.27
CA ILE A 29 -31.68 1.75 -20.10
C ILE A 29 -30.20 2.02 -19.85
N LYS A 30 -29.88 2.49 -18.65
CA LYS A 30 -28.51 2.77 -18.23
C LYS A 30 -27.95 1.64 -17.38
N ILE A 31 -26.80 1.10 -17.78
CA ILE A 31 -26.08 0.04 -17.06
C ILE A 31 -24.67 0.52 -16.71
N ASN A 32 -24.26 0.30 -15.47
CA ASN A 32 -22.93 0.65 -14.97
C ASN A 32 -22.10 -0.62 -14.80
N THR A 33 -20.90 -0.67 -15.40
CA THR A 33 -20.05 -1.89 -15.38
C THR A 33 -19.44 -2.22 -14.01
N SER A 34 -19.48 -1.28 -13.08
CA SER A 34 -18.98 -1.46 -11.72
C SER A 34 -19.77 -0.58 -10.77
N LYS A 35 -19.79 -0.90 -9.47
CA LYS A 35 -20.46 -0.10 -8.43
C LYS A 35 -19.58 1.07 -7.99
N GLN A 36 -20.19 2.09 -7.41
CA GLN A 36 -19.47 3.15 -6.71
C GLN A 36 -19.12 2.68 -5.30
N CYS A 37 -17.91 3.01 -4.83
CA CYS A 37 -17.52 2.73 -3.46
C CYS A 37 -18.26 3.68 -2.51
N LEU A 38 -18.72 3.14 -1.37
CA LEU A 38 -19.56 3.86 -0.39
C LEU A 38 -18.88 5.17 0.03
N ASN A 39 -19.63 6.28 0.00
CA ASN A 39 -19.17 7.62 0.39
C ASN A 39 -17.94 8.15 -0.37
N THR A 40 -17.69 7.69 -1.60
CA THR A 40 -16.61 8.19 -2.47
C THR A 40 -17.07 8.36 -3.89
N SER A 41 -16.34 9.09 -4.74
CA SER A 41 -16.55 9.12 -6.19
C SER A 41 -15.94 7.90 -6.92
N LYS A 42 -15.13 7.10 -6.23
CA LYS A 42 -14.33 6.01 -6.83
C LYS A 42 -15.21 4.84 -7.27
N ARG A 43 -14.80 4.16 -8.35
CA ARG A 43 -15.45 2.96 -8.88
C ARG A 43 -14.75 1.70 -8.39
N ASP A 44 -15.51 0.70 -7.96
CA ASP A 44 -14.98 -0.54 -7.37
C ASP A 44 -13.98 -1.26 -8.30
N ILE A 45 -14.23 -1.26 -9.62
CA ILE A 45 -13.30 -1.87 -10.60
C ILE A 45 -11.95 -1.15 -10.65
N ASN A 46 -11.94 0.18 -10.53
CA ASN A 46 -10.71 0.98 -10.52
C ASN A 46 -9.96 0.79 -9.20
N VAL A 47 -10.67 0.73 -8.07
CA VAL A 47 -10.06 0.43 -6.76
C VAL A 47 -9.43 -0.96 -6.75
N ARG A 48 -10.13 -1.97 -7.29
CA ARG A 48 -9.61 -3.35 -7.38
C ARG A 48 -8.43 -3.47 -8.32
N SER A 49 -8.42 -2.74 -9.44
CA SER A 49 -7.28 -2.77 -10.35
C SER A 49 -6.04 -2.15 -9.72
N VAL A 50 -6.18 -1.08 -8.93
CA VAL A 50 -5.09 -0.51 -8.11
C VAL A 50 -4.57 -1.53 -7.10
N ILE A 51 -5.45 -2.21 -6.36
CA ILE A 51 -5.06 -3.28 -5.41
C ILE A 51 -4.31 -4.40 -6.14
N GLY A 52 -4.88 -4.91 -7.24
CA GLY A 52 -4.30 -6.00 -8.01
C GLY A 52 -2.93 -5.65 -8.58
N ALA A 53 -2.78 -4.44 -9.12
CA ALA A 53 -1.50 -3.97 -9.66
C ALA A 53 -0.41 -3.86 -8.59
N ASN A 54 -0.77 -3.44 -7.37
CA ASN A 54 0.18 -3.36 -6.26
C ASN A 54 0.57 -4.74 -5.72
N PHE A 55 -0.40 -5.65 -5.55
CA PHE A 55 -0.12 -7.00 -5.09
C PHE A 55 0.68 -7.83 -6.11
N ALA A 56 0.49 -7.57 -7.40
CA ALA A 56 1.29 -8.17 -8.46
C ALA A 56 2.69 -7.51 -8.60
N GLY A 57 2.97 -6.41 -7.89
CA GLY A 57 4.25 -5.71 -7.97
C GLY A 57 4.50 -4.98 -9.30
N ILE A 58 3.46 -4.74 -10.10
CA ILE A 58 3.57 -4.12 -11.44
C ILE A 58 3.32 -2.61 -11.43
N GLY A 59 2.62 -2.10 -10.40
CA GLY A 59 2.28 -0.68 -10.26
C GLY A 59 1.42 -0.12 -11.40
N HIS A 60 1.29 1.20 -11.48
CA HIS A 60 0.48 1.87 -12.50
C HIS A 60 0.96 1.55 -13.93
N GLN A 61 2.26 1.73 -14.20
CA GLN A 61 2.82 1.52 -15.53
C GLN A 61 2.68 0.07 -16.01
N GLY A 62 2.81 -0.90 -15.11
CA GLY A 62 2.56 -2.28 -15.44
C GLY A 62 1.08 -2.57 -15.70
N LEU A 63 0.17 -1.95 -14.95
CA LEU A 63 -1.27 -2.04 -15.19
C LEU A 63 -1.65 -1.44 -16.56
N VAL A 64 -1.09 -0.29 -16.93
CA VAL A 64 -1.27 0.33 -18.25
C VAL A 64 -0.85 -0.64 -19.36
N LYS A 65 0.33 -1.24 -19.25
CA LYS A 65 0.83 -2.23 -20.23
C LYS A 65 -0.07 -3.46 -20.30
N LEU A 66 -0.52 -3.97 -19.15
CA LEU A 66 -1.43 -5.11 -19.09
C LEU A 66 -2.76 -4.81 -19.81
N CYS A 67 -3.37 -3.66 -19.51
CA CYS A 67 -4.60 -3.23 -20.16
C CYS A 67 -4.44 -3.07 -21.69
N ALA A 68 -3.31 -2.49 -22.12
CA ALA A 68 -3.00 -2.36 -23.55
C ALA A 68 -2.88 -3.72 -24.26
N ILE A 69 -2.21 -4.71 -23.64
CA ILE A 69 -2.07 -6.06 -24.20
C ILE A 69 -3.41 -6.78 -24.29
N LEU A 70 -4.27 -6.61 -23.27
CA LEU A 70 -5.60 -7.21 -23.23
C LEU A 70 -6.60 -6.53 -24.17
N ASN A 71 -6.22 -5.42 -24.80
CA ASN A 71 -7.10 -4.56 -25.59
C ASN A 71 -8.37 -4.15 -24.81
N VAL A 72 -8.18 -3.82 -23.54
CA VAL A 72 -9.22 -3.25 -22.66
C VAL A 72 -8.95 -1.77 -22.43
N PRO A 73 -9.92 -1.00 -21.92
CA PRO A 73 -9.70 0.41 -21.61
C PRO A 73 -8.48 0.59 -20.71
N LEU A 74 -7.79 1.72 -20.87
CA LEU A 74 -6.70 2.08 -19.97
C LEU A 74 -7.22 2.23 -18.53
N PRO A 75 -6.37 1.96 -17.53
CA PRO A 75 -6.72 2.25 -16.14
C PRO A 75 -6.87 3.77 -15.93
N ILE A 76 -7.27 4.16 -14.72
CA ILE A 76 -7.20 5.56 -14.28
C ILE A 76 -5.77 6.11 -14.44
N ASP A 77 -5.64 7.43 -14.56
CA ASP A 77 -4.33 8.08 -14.64
C ASP A 77 -3.52 7.92 -13.34
N ASP A 78 -2.26 8.31 -13.41
CA ASP A 78 -1.27 8.09 -12.36
C ASP A 78 -1.64 8.82 -11.06
N ASP A 79 -2.12 10.07 -11.16
CA ASP A 79 -2.55 10.85 -9.99
C ASP A 79 -3.72 10.17 -9.28
N HIS A 80 -4.76 9.80 -10.02
CA HIS A 80 -5.91 9.10 -9.44
C HIS A 80 -5.56 7.70 -8.91
N PHE A 81 -4.52 7.05 -9.46
CA PHE A 81 -4.00 5.79 -8.95
C PHE A 81 -3.38 5.96 -7.57
N PHE A 82 -2.53 6.97 -7.37
CA PHE A 82 -1.94 7.27 -6.08
C PHE A 82 -2.96 7.81 -5.07
N ASP A 83 -3.91 8.65 -5.50
CA ASP A 83 -5.06 9.06 -4.66
C ASP A 83 -5.92 7.88 -4.21
N THR A 84 -5.96 6.81 -5.00
CA THR A 84 -6.65 5.57 -4.65
C THR A 84 -5.84 4.74 -3.65
N LEU A 85 -4.51 4.74 -3.76
CA LEU A 85 -3.64 4.12 -2.76
C LEU A 85 -3.76 4.82 -1.41
N ASP A 86 -3.74 6.15 -1.38
CA ASP A 86 -3.87 6.93 -0.15
C ASP A 86 -5.23 6.70 0.51
N TYR A 87 -6.29 6.58 -0.29
CA TYR A 87 -7.61 6.17 0.19
C TYR A 87 -7.63 4.77 0.83
N LEU A 88 -6.85 3.82 0.29
CA LEU A 88 -6.80 2.44 0.77
C LEU A 88 -5.89 2.25 1.98
N LEU A 89 -4.85 3.08 2.12
CA LEU A 89 -3.79 2.91 3.11
C LEU A 89 -4.30 2.76 4.56
N PRO A 90 -5.23 3.62 5.07
CA PRO A 90 -5.72 3.48 6.45
C PRO A 90 -6.40 2.13 6.71
N THR A 91 -7.07 1.58 5.70
CA THR A 91 -7.73 0.28 5.79
C THR A 91 -6.68 -0.83 5.89
N PHE A 92 -5.67 -0.83 5.01
CA PHE A 92 -4.57 -1.79 5.07
C PHE A 92 -3.80 -1.71 6.39
N GLU A 93 -3.54 -0.51 6.91
CA GLU A 93 -2.87 -0.32 8.19
C GLU A 93 -3.68 -0.91 9.35
N SER A 94 -5.00 -0.70 9.36
CA SER A 94 -5.90 -1.27 10.36
C SER A 94 -5.89 -2.81 10.32
N TYR A 95 -5.99 -3.41 9.12
CA TYR A 95 -5.91 -4.87 8.96
C TYR A 95 -4.55 -5.42 9.37
N LYS A 96 -3.45 -4.75 9.01
CA LYS A 96 -2.09 -5.11 9.41
C LYS A 96 -1.99 -5.17 10.94
N LEU A 97 -2.40 -4.11 11.64
CA LEU A 97 -2.34 -4.04 13.10
C LEU A 97 -3.18 -5.13 13.77
N ARG A 98 -4.40 -5.37 13.28
CA ARG A 98 -5.28 -6.44 13.80
C ARG A 98 -4.68 -7.83 13.56
N SER A 99 -4.12 -8.06 12.37
CA SER A 99 -3.49 -9.32 11.99
C SER A 99 -2.30 -9.64 12.90
N MET A 100 -1.39 -8.68 13.08
CA MET A 100 -0.21 -8.84 13.95
C MET A 100 -0.60 -9.04 15.41
N LYS A 101 -1.60 -8.30 15.93
CA LYS A 101 -2.11 -8.49 17.29
C LYS A 101 -2.67 -9.90 17.50
N ASN A 102 -3.43 -10.41 16.54
CA ASN A 102 -3.94 -11.78 16.59
C ASN A 102 -2.80 -12.81 16.55
N ALA A 103 -1.81 -12.61 15.67
CA ALA A 103 -0.64 -13.47 15.56
C ALA A 103 0.16 -13.55 16.87
N VAL A 104 0.33 -12.42 17.57
CA VAL A 104 0.95 -12.37 18.90
C VAL A 104 0.17 -13.19 19.92
N GLU A 105 -1.15 -13.02 20.01
CA GLU A 105 -1.96 -13.77 20.98
C GLU A 105 -1.97 -15.28 20.68
N GLU A 106 -1.95 -15.67 19.41
CA GLU A 106 -1.77 -17.07 19.01
C GLU A 106 -0.40 -17.60 19.42
N ALA A 107 0.67 -16.82 19.23
CA ALA A 107 2.02 -17.20 19.63
C ALA A 107 2.11 -17.37 21.16
N CYS A 108 1.52 -16.47 21.95
CA CYS A 108 1.44 -16.58 23.42
C CYS A 108 0.78 -17.89 23.88
N LYS A 109 -0.30 -18.29 23.21
CA LYS A 109 -1.00 -19.55 23.49
C LYS A 109 -0.13 -20.76 23.18
N LYS A 110 0.60 -20.73 22.06
CA LYS A 110 1.54 -21.80 21.68
C LYS A 110 2.74 -21.91 22.63
N SER A 111 3.24 -20.79 23.13
CA SER A 111 4.39 -20.75 24.06
C SER A 111 4.00 -20.94 25.53
N ASN A 112 2.70 -21.10 25.85
CA ASN A 112 2.18 -21.14 27.22
C ASN A 112 2.69 -19.97 28.09
N GLY A 113 2.82 -18.77 27.51
CA GLY A 113 3.37 -17.63 28.22
C GLY A 113 3.63 -16.42 27.33
N ARG A 114 4.02 -15.30 27.95
CA ARG A 114 4.31 -14.02 27.29
C ARG A 114 5.77 -13.86 26.84
N LYS A 115 6.59 -14.90 27.01
CA LYS A 115 7.93 -15.00 26.43
C LYS A 115 7.83 -15.84 25.16
N ILE A 116 8.08 -15.23 24.01
CA ILE A 116 7.89 -15.88 22.70
C ILE A 116 9.25 -16.03 22.02
N THR A 117 9.59 -17.24 21.61
CA THR A 117 10.72 -17.49 20.71
C THR A 117 10.36 -17.08 19.29
N VAL A 118 11.18 -16.22 18.70
CA VAL A 118 10.93 -15.61 17.40
C VAL A 118 12.10 -15.75 16.44
N SER A 119 11.82 -15.67 15.16
CA SER A 119 12.83 -15.42 14.13
C SER A 119 12.72 -13.97 13.66
N GLY A 120 13.83 -13.35 13.27
CA GLY A 120 13.87 -12.01 12.69
C GLY A 120 14.41 -12.08 11.27
N ASP A 121 13.85 -11.32 10.35
CA ASP A 121 14.37 -11.19 8.99
C ASP A 121 14.12 -9.78 8.43
N GLY A 122 14.87 -9.41 7.39
CA GLY A 122 14.79 -8.11 6.73
C GLY A 122 14.59 -8.25 5.22
N THR A 123 13.86 -7.31 4.64
CA THR A 123 13.77 -7.13 3.19
C THR A 123 14.13 -5.71 2.79
N TRP A 124 14.71 -5.56 1.59
CA TRP A 124 15.20 -4.28 1.08
C TRP A 124 14.61 -3.98 -0.28
N GLN A 125 14.41 -2.69 -0.56
CA GLN A 125 13.90 -2.23 -1.85
C GLN A 125 14.82 -2.62 -3.03
N LYS A 126 16.14 -2.64 -2.81
CA LYS A 126 17.14 -2.96 -3.84
C LYS A 126 18.09 -4.02 -3.33
N ARG A 127 18.59 -4.85 -4.24
CA ARG A 127 19.67 -5.81 -3.95
C ARG A 127 20.99 -5.09 -3.67
N GLY A 128 21.82 -5.69 -2.81
CA GLY A 128 23.13 -5.15 -2.43
C GLY A 128 23.07 -4.00 -1.42
N PHE A 129 24.21 -3.37 -1.16
CA PHE A 129 24.39 -2.39 -0.09
C PHE A 129 23.85 -0.97 -0.40
N SER A 130 23.07 -0.82 -1.48
CA SER A 130 22.59 0.48 -1.97
C SER A 130 21.14 0.81 -1.58
N SER A 131 20.45 -0.10 -0.89
CA SER A 131 19.04 0.12 -0.56
C SER A 131 18.85 1.31 0.37
N LEU A 132 17.87 2.17 0.07
CA LEU A 132 17.53 3.33 0.89
C LEU A 132 16.37 3.05 1.85
N HIS A 133 15.63 1.98 1.59
CA HIS A 133 14.48 1.56 2.37
C HIS A 133 14.62 0.07 2.71
N GLY A 134 14.20 -0.28 3.93
CA GLY A 134 14.12 -1.66 4.39
C GLY A 134 12.90 -1.86 5.26
N VAL A 135 12.44 -3.10 5.34
CA VAL A 135 11.43 -3.53 6.30
C VAL A 135 12.03 -4.70 7.07
N VAL A 136 11.95 -4.65 8.39
CA VAL A 136 12.44 -5.69 9.29
C VAL A 136 11.24 -6.26 10.01
N GLU A 137 11.15 -7.58 10.10
CA GLU A 137 9.99 -8.28 10.63
C GLU A 137 10.42 -9.28 11.69
N VAL A 138 9.55 -9.49 12.68
CA VAL A 138 9.68 -10.55 13.67
C VAL A 138 8.56 -11.56 13.46
N LEU A 139 8.93 -12.82 13.34
CA LEU A 139 8.07 -13.94 12.99
C LEU A 139 7.95 -14.93 14.16
N SER A 140 6.77 -15.50 14.35
CA SER A 140 6.60 -16.62 15.29
C SER A 140 7.36 -17.86 14.80
N ASN A 141 7.92 -18.66 15.72
CA ASN A 141 8.54 -19.93 15.34
C ASN A 141 7.52 -20.99 14.87
N GLY A 142 7.96 -21.89 13.98
CA GLY A 142 7.17 -23.05 13.51
C GLY A 142 6.90 -23.07 12.00
N PRO A 143 6.28 -24.15 11.49
CA PRO A 143 6.07 -24.37 10.05
C PRO A 143 5.09 -23.37 9.41
N THR A 144 4.26 -22.72 10.22
CA THR A 144 3.31 -21.68 9.80
C THR A 144 3.60 -20.37 10.54
N ALA A 145 4.84 -19.89 10.36
CA ALA A 145 5.30 -18.64 10.94
C ALA A 145 4.40 -17.46 10.51
N LYS A 146 4.04 -16.61 11.48
CA LYS A 146 3.25 -15.40 11.27
C LYS A 146 4.05 -14.17 11.68
N VAL A 147 3.86 -13.07 10.97
CA VAL A 147 4.44 -11.76 11.32
C VAL A 147 3.78 -11.26 12.61
N LEU A 148 4.61 -11.06 13.64
CA LEU A 148 4.21 -10.56 14.95
C LEU A 148 4.34 -9.04 15.06
N ASP A 149 5.36 -8.48 14.42
CA ASP A 149 5.64 -7.05 14.38
C ASP A 149 6.59 -6.73 13.20
N LEU A 150 6.56 -5.49 12.70
CA LEU A 150 7.44 -5.02 11.65
C LEU A 150 7.86 -3.55 11.80
N GLU A 151 9.07 -3.23 11.37
CA GLU A 151 9.64 -1.89 11.39
C GLU A 151 10.07 -1.49 9.98
N ARG A 152 9.53 -0.38 9.49
CA ARG A 152 9.99 0.25 8.25
C ARG A 152 11.16 1.18 8.55
N LEU A 153 12.27 0.98 7.86
CA LEU A 153 13.48 1.79 7.98
C LEU A 153 13.75 2.55 6.69
N SER A 154 14.17 3.80 6.84
CA SER A 154 14.48 4.67 5.71
C SER A 154 15.68 5.56 5.96
N LYS A 155 16.57 5.63 4.97
CA LYS A 155 17.68 6.59 4.88
C LYS A 155 17.34 7.81 4.02
N LYS A 156 16.18 7.81 3.35
CA LYS A 156 15.78 8.88 2.44
C LYS A 156 14.32 9.25 2.66
N CYS A 157 14.03 10.53 2.56
CA CYS A 157 12.67 11.03 2.42
C CYS A 157 12.53 11.73 1.08
N SER A 158 11.49 11.35 0.32
CA SER A 158 11.18 11.92 -0.99
C SER A 158 10.90 13.42 -0.90
N ILE A 159 10.10 13.83 0.09
CA ILE A 159 9.77 15.25 0.37
C ILE A 159 11.05 16.03 0.67
N CYS A 160 11.88 15.57 1.62
CA CYS A 160 13.14 16.25 1.93
C CYS A 160 14.04 16.40 0.70
N THR A 161 14.11 15.37 -0.14
CA THR A 161 14.94 15.38 -1.36
C THR A 161 14.40 16.39 -2.37
N GLY A 162 13.08 16.39 -2.60
CA GLY A 162 12.43 17.34 -3.50
C GLY A 162 12.58 18.78 -3.04
N LEU A 163 12.47 19.03 -1.73
CA LEU A 163 12.62 20.37 -1.14
C LEU A 163 13.99 21.02 -1.41
N LEU A 164 15.04 20.24 -1.66
CA LEU A 164 16.35 20.80 -2.00
C LEU A 164 16.33 21.61 -3.29
N SER A 165 15.45 21.27 -4.24
CA SER A 165 15.33 21.99 -5.51
C SER A 165 14.82 23.43 -5.35
N ILE A 166 13.98 23.68 -4.35
CA ILE A 166 13.38 25.00 -4.10
C ILE A 166 14.09 25.80 -3.01
N LYS A 167 15.10 25.22 -2.36
CA LYS A 167 15.78 25.80 -1.19
C LYS A 167 16.29 27.23 -1.44
N TYR A 168 16.84 27.48 -2.62
CA TYR A 168 17.43 28.78 -2.99
C TYR A 168 16.48 29.64 -3.82
N SER A 169 15.60 29.05 -4.63
CA SER A 169 14.66 29.79 -5.47
C SER A 169 13.46 30.32 -4.69
N ASP A 170 13.01 29.60 -3.66
CA ASP A 170 11.92 30.02 -2.77
C ASP A 170 12.20 29.60 -1.31
N PRO A 171 13.08 30.35 -0.60
CA PRO A 171 13.46 30.02 0.77
C PRO A 171 12.29 30.03 1.76
N LYS A 172 11.26 30.85 1.51
CA LYS A 172 10.07 30.94 2.36
C LYS A 172 9.27 29.65 2.29
N LYS A 173 8.90 29.22 1.08
CA LYS A 173 8.19 27.95 0.86
C LYS A 173 9.00 26.74 1.32
N TYR A 174 10.32 26.75 1.11
CA TYR A 174 11.22 25.73 1.66
C TYR A 174 11.08 25.61 3.18
N SER A 175 11.17 26.73 3.91
CA SER A 175 11.08 26.73 5.37
C SER A 175 9.69 26.28 5.86
N GLU A 176 8.62 26.73 5.20
CA GLU A 176 7.25 26.36 5.57
C GLU A 176 7.01 24.85 5.46
N ILE A 177 7.38 24.24 4.33
CA ILE A 177 7.18 22.80 4.12
C ILE A 177 8.11 22.01 5.04
N LYS A 178 9.39 22.42 5.16
CA LYS A 178 10.34 21.74 6.04
C LYS A 178 9.85 21.68 7.50
N ASN A 179 9.23 22.74 7.99
CA ASN A 179 8.74 22.80 9.38
C ASN A 179 7.45 22.01 9.59
N LYS A 180 6.59 21.88 8.58
CA LYS A 180 5.33 21.13 8.67
C LYS A 180 5.46 19.64 8.35
N HIS A 181 6.53 19.28 7.64
CA HIS A 181 6.74 17.92 7.14
C HIS A 181 7.24 16.97 8.24
N GLN A 182 6.63 15.79 8.32
CA GLN A 182 7.14 14.68 9.11
C GLN A 182 8.15 13.87 8.30
N CYS A 183 9.43 14.02 8.64
CA CYS A 183 10.52 13.32 7.97
C CYS A 183 10.39 11.81 8.10
N GLU A 184 10.46 11.12 6.98
CA GLU A 184 10.41 9.66 6.93
C GLU A 184 11.77 9.00 7.20
N VAL A 185 12.86 9.78 7.22
CA VAL A 185 14.20 9.26 7.54
C VAL A 185 14.22 8.91 9.01
N ASN A 186 14.44 7.62 9.29
CA ASN A 186 14.49 7.10 10.64
C ASN A 186 15.67 6.14 10.85
N HIS A 187 16.59 6.02 9.90
CA HIS A 187 17.79 5.19 10.02
C HIS A 187 19.03 5.95 9.58
N VAL A 188 20.10 5.81 10.36
CA VAL A 188 21.44 6.34 10.06
C VAL A 188 22.41 5.17 10.01
N GLY A 189 23.22 5.09 8.94
CA GLY A 189 24.19 4.03 8.74
C GLY A 189 24.00 3.27 7.42
N SER A 190 24.57 2.07 7.35
CA SER A 190 24.52 1.23 6.14
C SER A 190 23.14 0.58 5.96
N SER A 191 22.88 0.05 4.76
CA SER A 191 21.67 -0.75 4.53
C SER A 191 21.69 -2.05 5.32
N ALA A 192 22.88 -2.65 5.50
CA ALA A 192 23.04 -3.87 6.29
C ALA A 192 22.74 -3.63 7.79
N SER A 193 23.04 -2.45 8.32
CA SER A 193 22.73 -2.14 9.73
C SER A 193 21.25 -1.90 10.01
N MET A 194 20.40 -1.81 8.97
CA MET A 194 18.95 -1.68 9.13
C MET A 194 18.36 -2.89 9.85
N GLU A 195 18.79 -4.11 9.52
CA GLU A 195 18.24 -5.33 10.12
C GLU A 195 18.43 -5.32 11.63
N VAL A 196 19.67 -5.12 12.09
CA VAL A 196 20.00 -5.03 13.53
C VAL A 196 19.24 -3.90 14.21
N ALA A 197 19.18 -2.71 13.59
CA ALA A 197 18.45 -1.56 14.14
C ALA A 197 16.94 -1.82 14.25
N GLY A 198 16.36 -2.49 13.25
CA GLY A 198 14.95 -2.86 13.21
C GLY A 198 14.62 -3.89 14.27
N ILE A 199 15.37 -4.98 14.35
CA ILE A 199 15.19 -6.03 15.38
C ILE A 199 15.29 -5.42 16.78
N HIS A 200 16.28 -4.56 17.03
CA HIS A 200 16.41 -3.88 18.32
C HIS A 200 15.15 -3.06 18.67
N ARG A 201 14.60 -2.29 17.73
CA ARG A 201 13.37 -1.50 17.95
C ARG A 201 12.16 -2.38 18.21
N LEU A 202 12.02 -3.48 17.46
CA LEU A 202 10.92 -4.43 17.61
C LEU A 202 10.95 -5.08 19.00
N PHE A 203 12.13 -5.53 19.44
CA PHE A 203 12.31 -6.10 20.78
C PHE A 203 12.09 -5.08 21.89
N ALA A 204 12.56 -3.84 21.71
CA ALA A 204 12.39 -2.78 22.71
C ALA A 204 10.92 -2.42 22.93
N ARG A 205 10.10 -2.38 21.86
CA ARG A 205 8.68 -1.99 21.96
C ARG A 205 7.73 -3.13 22.26
N SER A 206 8.14 -4.39 22.14
CA SER A 206 7.27 -5.56 22.29
C SER A 206 6.52 -5.59 23.63
N LYS A 207 7.20 -5.18 24.72
CA LYS A 207 6.61 -5.15 26.05
C LYS A 207 5.50 -4.10 26.15
N MET A 208 5.72 -2.91 25.59
CA MET A 208 4.76 -1.82 25.62
C MET A 208 3.58 -2.08 24.69
N LEU A 209 3.85 -2.55 23.47
CA LEU A 209 2.84 -2.67 22.41
C LEU A 209 1.97 -3.93 22.57
N TYR A 210 2.56 -5.02 23.05
CA TYR A 210 1.95 -6.35 23.05
C TYR A 210 1.97 -7.06 24.40
N ASN A 211 2.62 -6.49 25.43
CA ASN A 211 2.86 -7.15 26.71
C ASN A 211 3.59 -8.50 26.55
N VAL A 212 4.54 -8.58 25.62
CA VAL A 212 5.37 -9.79 25.39
C VAL A 212 6.85 -9.46 25.43
N LYS A 213 7.67 -10.48 25.73
CA LYS A 213 9.12 -10.43 25.60
C LYS A 213 9.54 -11.39 24.49
N TYR A 214 10.10 -10.86 23.42
CA TYR A 214 10.71 -11.69 22.39
C TYR A 214 12.03 -12.29 22.90
N ALA A 215 12.28 -13.53 22.48
CA ALA A 215 13.49 -14.28 22.74
C ALA A 215 13.94 -14.95 21.43
N GLN A 216 15.23 -15.16 21.29
CA GLN A 216 15.82 -15.95 20.21
C GLN A 216 16.06 -17.38 20.69
#